data_AF-A0A9D2P8H0-F1
#
_entry.id   AF-A0A9D2P8H0-F1
#
_cell.length_a   1.000
_cell.length_b   1.000
_cell.length_c   1.000
_cell.angle_alpha   90.00
_cell.angle_beta   90.00
_cell.angle_gamma   90.00
#
_symmetry.space_group_name_H-M   'P 1'
#
loop_
_entity.id
_entity.type
_entity.pdbx_description
1 polymer ?
#
loop_
_entity_poly.entity_id
_entity_poly.type
_entity_poly.pdbx_seq_one_letter_code
_entity_poly.pdbx_strand_id
1 'polypeptide(L)'
;MASLNNLRTVEDDINYYKEQAAYFEHYAAELEKIDLDAFRKETAIYNRIAGQITSIQSEEDLNQALKKAYEMCGLPLPWAGYSSFDAAMRDPHMRLVFG
;
A
#
# COMPACT_ATOMS: atom_id res chain seq x y z
N MET A 1 -8.33 -21.02 52.99
CA MET A 1 -8.49 -19.58 52.70
C MET A 1 -7.87 -19.28 51.34
N ALA A 2 -8.59 -19.50 50.24
CA ALA A 2 -8.00 -19.43 48.89
C ALA A 2 -8.98 -18.92 47.81
N SER A 3 -9.91 -18.03 48.15
CA SER A 3 -10.95 -17.58 47.21
C SER A 3 -11.06 -16.07 47.02
N LEU A 4 -10.24 -15.26 47.70
CA LEU A 4 -10.30 -13.79 47.60
C LEU A 4 -9.18 -13.17 46.75
N ASN A 5 -8.13 -13.93 46.40
CA ASN A 5 -7.01 -13.43 45.58
C ASN A 5 -7.30 -13.33 44.07
N ASN A 6 -8.47 -13.79 43.61
CA ASN A 6 -8.89 -13.71 42.20
C ASN A 6 -9.94 -12.61 41.95
N LEU A 7 -10.27 -11.81 42.95
CA LEU A 7 -11.18 -10.68 42.79
C LEU A 7 -10.36 -9.48 42.33
N ARG A 8 -10.59 -9.04 41.09
CA ARG A 8 -10.07 -7.74 40.61
C ARG A 8 -10.46 -6.67 41.61
N THR A 9 -9.45 -5.98 42.14
CA THR A 9 -9.66 -4.84 43.01
C THR A 9 -9.92 -3.60 42.15
N VAL A 10 -10.52 -2.58 42.76
CA VAL A 10 -10.70 -1.27 42.11
C VAL A 10 -9.33 -0.69 41.68
N GLU A 11 -8.26 -0.97 42.43
CA GLU A 11 -6.89 -0.60 42.05
C GLU A 11 -6.37 -1.35 40.81
N ASP A 12 -6.68 -2.64 40.68
CA ASP A 12 -6.34 -3.41 39.48
C ASP A 12 -7.06 -2.86 38.25
N ASP A 13 -8.33 -2.48 38.38
CA ASP A 13 -9.09 -1.86 37.30
C ASP A 13 -8.56 -0.45 36.97
N ILE A 14 -8.20 0.36 37.97
CA ILE A 14 -7.58 1.68 37.75
C ILE A 14 -6.24 1.54 37.02
N ASN A 15 -5.40 0.58 37.40
CA ASN A 15 -4.12 0.34 36.74
C ASN A 15 -4.33 -0.16 35.30
N TYR A 16 -5.30 -1.06 35.10
CA TYR A 16 -5.70 -1.53 33.77
C TYR A 16 -6.16 -0.38 32.86
N TYR A 17 -6.97 0.55 33.37
CA TYR A 17 -7.41 1.71 32.58
C TYR A 17 -6.27 2.68 32.27
N LYS A 18 -5.29 2.85 33.17
CA LYS A 18 -4.09 3.65 32.89
C LYS A 18 -3.24 3.03 31.80
N GLU A 19 -3.04 1.71 31.84
CA GLU A 19 -2.32 0.99 30.79
C GLU A 19 -3.04 1.12 29.44
N GLN A 20 -4.37 0.92 29.41
CA GLN A 20 -5.16 1.13 28.20
C GLN A 20 -5.05 2.56 27.66
N ALA A 21 -5.11 3.57 28.53
CA ALA A 21 -4.96 4.97 28.12
C ALA A 21 -3.60 5.20 27.46
N ALA A 22 -2.52 4.67 28.04
CA ALA A 22 -1.18 4.76 27.46
C ALA A 22 -1.10 4.06 26.09
N TYR A 23 -1.72 2.88 25.93
CA TYR A 23 -1.80 2.20 24.63
C TYR A 23 -2.56 3.01 23.58
N PHE A 24 -3.66 3.65 23.96
CA PHE A 24 -4.42 4.51 23.06
C PHE A 24 -3.64 5.76 22.66
N GLU A 25 -2.92 6.40 23.58
CA GLU A 25 -2.06 7.55 23.28
C GLU A 25 -0.94 7.17 22.32
N HIS A 26 -0.27 6.03 22.55
CA HIS A 26 0.74 5.53 21.63
C HIS A 26 0.16 5.24 20.23
N TYR A 27 -0.99 4.58 20.17
CA TYR A 27 -1.65 4.28 18.90
C TYR A 27 -2.10 5.55 18.17
N ALA A 28 -2.64 6.54 18.89
CA ALA A 28 -3.02 7.84 18.33
C ALA A 28 -1.80 8.59 17.78
N ALA A 29 -0.66 8.56 18.48
CA ALA A 29 0.59 9.13 18.00
C ALA A 29 1.11 8.41 16.74
N GLU A 30 0.98 7.08 16.65
CA GLU A 30 1.30 6.35 15.41
C GLU A 30 0.36 6.73 14.26
N LEU A 31 -0.93 6.92 14.53
CA LEU A 31 -1.89 7.38 13.52
C LEU A 31 -1.63 8.83 13.08
N GLU A 32 -1.18 9.70 13.99
CA GLU A 32 -0.81 11.08 13.68
C GLU A 32 0.43 11.17 12.77
N LYS A 33 1.35 10.19 12.87
CA LYS A 33 2.50 10.09 11.95
C LYS A 33 2.09 9.72 10.52
N ILE A 34 0.88 9.19 10.32
CA ILE A 34 0.39 8.88 8.98
C ILE A 34 0.02 10.19 8.31
N ASP A 35 0.77 10.55 7.27
CA ASP A 35 0.37 11.61 6.34
C ASP A 35 -0.84 11.12 5.52
N LEU A 36 -2.03 11.34 6.09
CA LEU A 36 -3.30 10.95 5.48
C LEU A 36 -3.52 11.62 4.12
N ASP A 37 -2.98 12.83 3.92
CA ASP A 37 -3.11 13.55 2.65
C ASP A 37 -2.21 12.93 1.58
N ALA A 38 -0.97 12.56 1.92
CA ALA A 38 -0.10 11.79 1.03
C ALA A 38 -0.73 10.43 0.70
N PHE A 39 -1.23 9.70 1.70
CA PHE A 39 -1.88 8.41 1.50
C PHE A 39 -3.13 8.51 0.59
N ARG A 40 -3.97 9.54 0.79
CA ARG A 40 -5.14 9.79 -0.06
C ARG A 40 -4.72 10.12 -1.50
N LYS A 41 -3.67 10.91 -1.69
CA LYS A 41 -3.16 11.24 -3.04
C LYS A 41 -2.64 9.99 -3.75
N GLU A 42 -1.86 9.16 -3.05
CA GLU A 42 -1.30 7.94 -3.61
C GLU A 42 -2.40 6.94 -3.99
N THR A 43 -3.33 6.67 -3.07
CA THR A 43 -4.47 5.77 -3.32
C THR A 43 -5.40 6.26 -4.43
N ALA A 44 -5.56 7.57 -4.60
CA ALA A 44 -6.34 8.14 -5.71
C ALA A 44 -5.69 7.85 -7.07
N ILE A 45 -4.36 7.86 -7.17
CA ILE A 45 -3.62 7.52 -8.40
C ILE A 45 -3.89 6.07 -8.78
N TYR A 46 -3.73 5.13 -7.84
CA TYR A 46 -3.99 3.71 -8.11
C TYR A 46 -5.45 3.43 -8.50
N ASN A 47 -6.41 4.04 -7.80
CA ASN A 47 -7.84 3.90 -8.13
C ASN A 47 -8.16 4.42 -9.54
N ARG A 48 -7.55 5.55 -9.94
CA ARG A 48 -7.71 6.08 -11.29
C ARG A 48 -7.15 5.13 -12.35
N ILE A 49 -5.95 4.60 -12.14
CA ILE A 49 -5.32 3.64 -13.05
C ILE A 49 -6.17 2.38 -13.18
N ALA A 50 -6.63 1.82 -12.06
CA ALA A 50 -7.49 0.64 -12.05
C ALA A 50 -8.80 0.90 -12.82
N GLY A 51 -9.45 2.05 -12.58
CA GLY A 51 -10.65 2.46 -13.32
C GLY A 51 -10.40 2.56 -14.82
N GLN A 52 -9.30 3.19 -15.24
CA GLN A 52 -8.92 3.30 -16.64
C GLN A 52 -8.74 1.92 -17.28
N ILE A 53 -7.97 1.03 -16.65
CA ILE A 53 -7.74 -0.33 -17.15
C ILE A 53 -9.05 -1.10 -17.33
N THR A 54 -9.98 -1.02 -16.36
CA THR A 54 -11.26 -1.74 -16.45
C THR A 54 -12.19 -1.24 -17.56
N SER A 55 -12.02 0.01 -18.00
CA SER A 55 -12.89 0.63 -19.01
C SER A 55 -12.39 0.48 -20.46
N ILE A 56 -11.14 0.06 -20.64
CA ILE A 56 -10.50 -0.03 -21.95
C ILE A 56 -10.89 -1.33 -22.66
N GLN A 57 -11.22 -1.23 -23.95
CA GLN A 57 -11.63 -2.37 -24.78
C GLN A 57 -10.65 -2.72 -25.90
N SER A 58 -9.59 -1.91 -26.08
CA SER A 58 -8.58 -2.10 -27.12
C SER A 58 -7.22 -2.43 -26.49
N GLU A 59 -6.52 -3.41 -27.07
CA GLU A 59 -5.16 -3.78 -26.62
C GLU A 59 -4.17 -2.62 -26.78
N GLU A 60 -4.31 -1.81 -27.83
CA GLU A 60 -3.43 -0.66 -28.07
C GLU A 60 -3.61 0.41 -26.99
N ASP A 61 -4.86 0.71 -26.64
CA ASP A 61 -5.20 1.67 -25.59
C ASP A 61 -4.80 1.16 -24.21
N LEU A 62 -4.89 -0.16 -23.98
CA LEU A 62 -4.46 -0.80 -22.74
C LEU A 62 -2.95 -0.69 -22.60
N ASN A 63 -2.20 -0.98 -23.66
CA ASN A 63 -0.75 -0.87 -23.68
C ASN A 63 -0.30 0.58 -23.41
N GLN A 64 -0.98 1.57 -23.98
CA GLN A 64 -0.71 2.98 -23.68
C GLN A 64 -1.04 3.35 -22.24
N ALA A 65 -2.17 2.90 -21.71
CA ALA A 65 -2.57 3.16 -20.32
C ALA A 65 -1.58 2.54 -19.32
N LEU A 66 -1.10 1.33 -19.59
CA LEU A 66 -0.10 0.66 -18.76
C LEU A 66 1.24 1.39 -18.79
N LYS A 67 1.74 1.80 -19.97
CA LYS A 67 2.99 2.58 -20.07
C LYS A 67 2.89 3.90 -19.29
N LYS A 68 1.78 4.62 -19.42
CA LYS A 68 1.51 5.85 -18.67
C LYS A 68 1.44 5.60 -17.16
N ALA A 69 0.87 4.47 -16.72
CA ALA A 69 0.84 4.11 -15.31
C ALA A 69 2.25 3.89 -14.74
N TYR A 70 3.15 3.22 -15.48
CA TYR A 70 4.55 3.08 -15.09
C TYR A 70 5.24 4.45 -14.94
N GLU A 71 5.06 5.36 -15.91
CA GLU A 71 5.61 6.73 -15.83
C GLU A 71 5.05 7.51 -14.64
N MET A 72 3.74 7.46 -14.40
CA MET A 72 3.08 8.15 -13.28
C MET A 72 3.54 7.66 -11.91
N CYS A 73 3.80 6.35 -11.78
CA CYS A 73 4.32 5.75 -10.55
C CYS A 73 5.85 5.90 -10.41
N GLY A 74 6.53 6.52 -11.39
CA GLY A 74 7.99 6.63 -11.39
C GLY A 74 8.70 5.29 -11.54
N LEU A 75 8.02 4.27 -12.06
CA LEU A 75 8.55 2.92 -12.23
C LEU A 75 9.18 2.78 -13.62
N PRO A 76 10.37 2.18 -13.72
CA PRO A 76 10.97 1.87 -15.01
C PRO A 76 10.15 0.80 -15.73
N LEU A 77 10.04 0.89 -17.06
CA LEU A 77 9.39 -0.16 -17.84
C LEU A 77 10.14 -1.49 -17.66
N PRO A 78 9.43 -2.64 -17.61
CA PRO A 78 10.07 -3.93 -17.32
C PRO A 78 11.08 -4.40 -18.38
N TRP A 79 11.04 -3.81 -19.57
CA TRP A 79 11.99 -4.05 -20.66
C TRP A 79 12.90 -2.85 -20.93
N ALA A 80 13.19 -2.05 -19.89
CA ALA A 80 14.09 -0.90 -19.97
C ALA A 80 15.42 -1.31 -20.66
N GLY A 81 15.80 -0.58 -21.71
CA GLY A 81 16.97 -0.88 -22.55
C GLY A 81 16.64 -1.40 -23.96
N TYR A 82 15.39 -1.78 -24.22
CA TYR A 82 14.93 -2.18 -25.56
C TYR A 82 14.03 -1.11 -26.18
N SER A 83 14.09 -0.96 -27.52
CA SER A 83 13.30 0.04 -28.25
C SER A 83 11.80 -0.26 -28.30
N SER A 84 11.41 -1.52 -28.07
CA SER A 84 10.00 -1.95 -28.02
C SER A 84 9.85 -3.25 -27.22
N PHE A 85 8.63 -3.55 -26.79
CA PHE A 85 8.30 -4.84 -26.16
C PHE A 85 8.58 -6.01 -27.11
N ASP A 86 8.25 -5.89 -28.40
CA ASP A 86 8.52 -6.93 -29.39
C ASP A 86 10.02 -7.17 -29.58
N ALA A 87 10.85 -6.12 -29.54
CA ALA A 87 12.29 -6.26 -29.59
C ALA A 87 12.82 -7.01 -28.36
N ALA A 88 12.26 -6.74 -27.18
CA ALA A 88 12.60 -7.45 -25.94
C ALA A 88 12.17 -8.93 -26.01
N MET A 89 10.96 -9.23 -26.48
CA MET A 89 10.45 -10.60 -26.59
C MET A 89 11.16 -11.44 -27.66
N ARG A 90 11.85 -10.81 -28.62
CA ARG A 90 12.68 -11.50 -29.62
C ARG A 90 14.02 -11.99 -29.09
N ASP A 91 14.50 -11.44 -27.98
CA ASP A 91 15.74 -11.91 -27.35
C ASP A 91 15.43 -13.08 -26.39
N PRO A 92 15.93 -14.29 -26.65
CA PRO A 92 15.70 -15.47 -25.79
C PRO A 92 16.27 -15.33 -24.37
N HIS A 93 17.22 -14.43 -24.17
CA HIS A 93 17.87 -14.19 -22.88
C HIS A 93 17.27 -13.02 -22.11
N MET A 94 16.33 -12.29 -22.73
CA MET A 94 15.67 -11.17 -22.11
C MET A 94 14.80 -11.61 -20.93
N ARG A 95 14.81 -10.81 -19.88
CA ARG A 95 13.95 -10.98 -18.69
C ARG A 95 13.26 -9.67 -18.38
N LEU A 96 11.96 -9.76 -18.11
CA LEU A 96 11.19 -8.64 -17.59
C LEU A 96 11.59 -8.40 -16.13
N VAL A 97 12.04 -7.19 -15.82
CA VAL A 97 12.44 -6.78 -14.46
C VAL A 97 11.38 -5.85 -13.91
N PHE A 98 10.65 -6.31 -12.90
CA PHE A 98 9.67 -5.50 -12.18
C PHE A 98 10.35 -4.98 -10.91
N GLY A 99 10.37 -3.65 -10.74
CA GLY A 99 10.91 -2.96 -9.57
C GLY A 99 9.86 -2.66 -8.52
#